data_AF-A0AAD4NGT5-F1
#
_entry.id   AF-A0AAD4NGT5-F1
#
_cell.length_a   1.000
_cell.length_b   1.000
_cell.length_c   1.000
_cell.angle_alpha   90.00
_cell.angle_beta   90.00
_cell.angle_gamma   90.00
#
_symmetry.space_group_name_H-M   'P 1'
#
loop_
_entity.id
_entity.type
_entity.pdbx_description
1 polymer ?
#
loop_
_entity_poly.entity_id
_entity_poly.type
_entity_poly.pdbx_seq_one_letter_code
_entity_poly.pdbx_strand_id
1 'polypeptide(L)'
;MNTLRSFPSTFLCTAYSSEASHIPSLIQIATRATSLAIFQANLRWRRLNEVIDDLQRQILQWNDIPPKLKRAISDGLNEAFRELKRWNEKHVQMFPEAPKFAKRKAKIECCASKRVHRGEHLRLFHRSIVWRPFTYYINDLATAKKIIKNECGDWPLMKFQFACCYAMEDLLEDEFLFDKIRRKTFKKQLDDHCAYNFWLRVLDNREEWHRLYRPDRILVDQCLLQVFRFAMFYGYFELVRRLWDGLAENQQEAIGFLYWKKICFRAEHRELTRFLCERLCRINPQGMIRLTWDSFYYKVYKTLDEDGLTPEEQLDNFRKLECLLENWCDHLRSSILARENFRAITDTFLYNRPEAFSLFLDYLDRHQLGRARELVDRVYDRKRTKEFKDLRQMILRRQQTIE
;
A
#
# COMPACT_ATOMS: atom_id res chain seq x y z
N MET A 1 27.51 -40.51 -9.22
CA MET A 1 26.21 -40.42 -9.93
C MET A 1 25.24 -39.70 -9.00
N ASN A 2 25.35 -38.38 -8.84
CA ASN A 2 24.69 -37.31 -9.63
C ASN A 2 23.16 -37.51 -9.62
N THR A 3 22.32 -36.71 -8.96
CA THR A 3 22.30 -35.23 -8.88
C THR A 3 21.61 -34.72 -7.61
N LEU A 4 22.35 -34.04 -6.73
CA LEU A 4 21.81 -33.10 -5.75
C LEU A 4 21.39 -31.83 -6.51
N ARG A 5 20.09 -31.54 -6.58
CA ARG A 5 19.63 -30.21 -7.02
C ARG A 5 19.83 -29.24 -5.86
N SER A 6 20.99 -28.59 -5.86
CA SER A 6 21.24 -27.36 -5.15
C SER A 6 20.24 -26.29 -5.59
N PHE A 7 19.44 -25.75 -4.67
CA PHE A 7 18.72 -24.51 -4.90
C PHE A 7 19.75 -23.38 -5.09
N PRO A 8 19.70 -22.59 -6.17
CA PRO A 8 20.69 -21.54 -6.38
C PRO A 8 20.43 -20.39 -5.40
N SER A 9 21.24 -20.34 -4.34
CA SER A 9 21.43 -19.20 -3.46
C SER A 9 22.31 -18.14 -4.14
N THR A 10 21.83 -17.52 -5.21
CA THR A 10 22.41 -16.29 -5.77
C THR A 10 21.51 -15.84 -6.89
N PHE A 11 20.62 -14.88 -6.62
CA PHE A 11 20.17 -13.96 -7.66
C PHE A 11 20.24 -12.53 -7.14
N LEU A 12 21.27 -11.89 -7.67
CA LEU A 12 21.48 -10.47 -7.86
C LEU A 12 20.23 -9.62 -7.74
N CYS A 13 20.42 -8.52 -7.03
CA CYS A 13 19.74 -7.25 -7.14
C CYS A 13 19.32 -6.96 -8.60
N THR A 14 18.13 -7.39 -9.01
CA THR A 14 17.50 -6.91 -10.23
C THR A 14 16.69 -5.68 -9.84
N ALA A 15 17.26 -4.53 -10.20
CA ALA A 15 16.53 -3.28 -10.34
C ALA A 15 15.30 -3.55 -11.21
N TYR A 16 14.13 -3.64 -10.60
CA TYR A 16 12.87 -3.56 -11.34
C TYR A 16 12.58 -2.09 -11.59
N SER A 17 13.17 -1.62 -12.68
CA SER A 17 12.85 -0.38 -13.36
C SER A 17 11.43 -0.44 -13.91
N SER A 18 10.53 0.26 -13.25
CA SER A 18 9.46 1.04 -13.85
C SER A 18 9.05 2.13 -12.85
N GLU A 19 10.04 2.84 -12.30
CA GLU A 19 9.82 4.22 -11.89
C GLU A 19 9.82 5.01 -13.20
N ALA A 20 8.63 5.23 -13.77
CA ALA A 20 8.50 6.18 -14.86
C ALA A 20 9.13 7.50 -14.39
N SER A 21 10.11 7.94 -15.16
CA SER A 21 11.05 9.03 -14.96
C SER A 21 10.40 10.38 -14.61
N HIS A 22 9.95 10.57 -13.38
CA HIS A 22 9.72 11.90 -12.83
C HIS A 22 10.95 12.27 -12.00
N ILE A 23 11.91 12.98 -12.61
CA ILE A 23 13.02 13.59 -11.86
C ILE A 23 12.39 14.67 -10.97
N PRO A 24 12.42 14.53 -9.63
CA PRO A 24 11.80 15.50 -8.74
C PRO A 24 12.49 16.85 -8.88
N SER A 25 11.72 17.93 -8.88
CA SER A 25 12.30 19.27 -8.89
C SER A 25 13.05 19.55 -7.58
N LEU A 26 14.03 20.47 -7.62
CA LEU A 26 14.76 20.88 -6.42
C LEU A 26 13.81 21.35 -5.30
N ILE A 27 12.72 22.03 -5.68
CA ILE A 27 11.67 22.49 -4.75
C ILE A 27 10.98 21.29 -4.07
N GLN A 28 10.64 20.24 -4.82
CA GLN A 28 10.04 19.03 -4.25
C GLN A 28 11.00 18.32 -3.29
N ILE A 29 12.28 18.21 -3.66
CA ILE A 29 13.31 17.58 -2.83
C ILE A 29 13.50 18.38 -1.53
N ALA A 30 13.64 19.71 -1.62
CA ALA A 30 13.85 20.59 -0.48
C ALA A 30 12.63 20.62 0.46
N THR A 31 11.42 20.71 -0.11
CA THR A 31 10.17 20.66 0.66
C THR A 31 10.07 19.33 1.40
N ARG A 32 10.37 18.22 0.72
CA ARG A 32 10.39 16.89 1.35
C ARG A 32 11.37 16.78 2.49
N ALA A 33 12.63 17.19 2.26
CA ALA A 33 13.66 17.16 3.29
C ALA A 33 13.22 17.98 4.52
N THR A 34 12.66 19.17 4.28
CA THR A 34 12.18 20.07 5.34
C THR A 34 11.03 19.46 6.12
N SER A 35 9.97 19.01 5.44
CA SER A 35 8.81 18.38 6.09
C SER A 35 9.21 17.15 6.91
N LEU A 36 10.07 16.28 6.38
CA LEU A 36 10.52 15.09 7.11
C LEU A 36 11.40 15.44 8.32
N ALA A 37 12.24 16.47 8.22
CA ALA A 37 13.06 16.93 9.35
C ALA A 37 12.17 17.47 10.48
N ILE A 38 11.20 18.34 10.15
CA ILE A 38 10.22 18.87 11.11
C ILE A 38 9.44 17.73 11.76
N PHE A 39 8.95 16.79 10.93
CA PHE A 39 8.20 15.64 11.38
C PHE A 39 9.00 14.79 12.37
N GLN A 40 10.22 14.38 12.01
CA GLN A 40 11.08 13.52 12.83
C GLN A 40 11.49 14.19 14.14
N ALA A 41 11.74 15.50 14.12
CA ALA A 41 12.08 16.27 15.33
C ALA A 41 10.95 16.23 16.39
N ASN A 42 9.69 16.17 15.92
CA ASN A 42 8.50 16.23 16.77
C ASN A 42 7.89 14.86 17.11
N LEU A 43 8.21 13.81 16.35
CA LEU A 43 7.52 12.53 16.42
C LEU A 43 7.75 11.75 17.73
N ARG A 44 8.99 11.73 18.25
CA ARG A 44 9.45 11.00 19.46
C ARG A 44 8.55 9.80 19.86
N TRP A 45 8.12 9.72 21.12
CA TRP A 45 7.15 8.73 21.67
C TRP A 45 5.73 9.29 21.77
N ARG A 46 5.48 10.46 21.15
CA ARG A 46 4.21 11.18 21.23
C ARG A 46 3.14 10.45 20.43
N ARG A 47 1.87 10.72 20.73
CA ARG A 47 0.77 10.24 19.90
C ARG A 47 0.73 11.01 18.59
N LEU A 48 0.46 10.30 17.49
CA LEU A 48 0.48 10.90 16.16
C LEU A 48 -0.50 12.09 16.05
N ASN A 49 -1.71 11.95 16.58
CA ASN A 49 -2.72 13.01 16.55
C ASN A 49 -2.26 14.29 17.29
N GLU A 50 -1.62 14.15 18.44
CA GLU A 50 -1.08 15.30 19.19
C GLU A 50 0.03 16.00 18.40
N VAL A 51 0.86 15.24 17.67
CA VAL A 51 1.91 15.80 16.83
C VAL A 51 1.31 16.52 15.62
N ILE A 52 0.24 16.00 15.03
CA ILE A 52 -0.49 16.62 13.91
C ILE A 52 -1.04 17.98 14.37
N ASP A 53 -1.82 18.00 15.45
CA ASP A 53 -2.49 19.21 15.94
C ASP A 53 -1.48 20.30 16.33
N ASP A 54 -0.36 19.91 16.97
CA ASP A 54 0.69 20.85 17.33
C ASP A 54 1.41 21.43 16.12
N LEU A 55 1.82 20.59 15.17
CA LEU A 55 2.56 21.04 13.99
C LEU A 55 1.68 21.92 13.09
N GLN A 56 0.41 21.55 12.89
CA GLN A 56 -0.52 22.37 12.12
C GLN A 56 -0.72 23.75 12.76
N ARG A 57 -0.87 23.82 14.09
CA ARG A 57 -0.95 25.10 14.82
C ARG A 57 0.33 25.92 14.70
N GLN A 58 1.50 25.30 14.84
CA GLN A 58 2.79 25.98 14.73
C GLN A 58 3.01 26.58 13.33
N ILE A 59 2.69 25.85 12.27
CA ILE A 59 2.86 26.31 10.87
C ILE A 59 2.01 27.54 10.58
N LEU A 60 0.80 27.60 11.12
CA LEU A 60 -0.07 28.77 10.98
C LEU A 60 0.58 30.02 11.59
N GLN A 61 1.31 29.87 12.70
CA GLN A 61 1.97 30.95 13.43
C GLN A 61 3.29 31.44 12.81
N TRP A 62 3.83 30.77 11.79
CA TRP A 62 5.10 31.15 11.15
C TRP A 62 5.00 32.42 10.31
N ASN A 63 4.98 33.60 10.91
CA ASN A 63 4.72 34.85 10.17
C ASN A 63 5.76 35.17 9.07
N ASP A 64 7.00 34.69 9.21
CA ASP A 64 8.10 35.00 8.29
C ASP A 64 8.18 34.09 7.05
N ILE A 65 7.31 33.07 6.95
CA ILE A 65 7.36 32.08 5.86
C ILE A 65 6.28 32.40 4.81
N PRO A 66 6.64 32.48 3.51
CA PRO A 66 5.68 32.74 2.45
C PRO A 66 4.50 31.74 2.44
N PRO A 67 3.25 32.16 2.20
CA PRO A 67 2.08 31.29 2.25
C PRO A 67 2.16 30.05 1.35
N LYS A 68 2.78 30.18 0.17
CA LYS A 68 2.99 29.06 -0.75
C LYS A 68 3.91 27.98 -0.14
N LEU A 69 4.97 28.41 0.54
CA LEU A 69 5.90 27.49 1.19
C LEU A 69 5.28 26.85 2.44
N LYS A 70 4.49 27.59 3.22
CA LYS A 70 3.69 27.03 4.32
C LYS A 70 2.79 25.90 3.86
N ARG A 71 2.04 26.12 2.76
CA ARG A 71 1.16 25.10 2.17
C ARG A 71 1.97 23.88 1.73
N ALA A 72 3.04 24.08 0.98
CA ALA A 72 3.90 22.97 0.52
C ALA A 72 4.46 22.13 1.69
N ILE A 73 4.92 22.78 2.77
CA ILE A 73 5.39 22.08 3.97
C ILE A 73 4.25 21.32 4.66
N SER A 74 3.09 21.96 4.81
CA SER A 74 1.88 21.37 5.40
C SER A 74 1.42 20.14 4.62
N ASP A 75 1.38 20.22 3.30
CA ASP A 75 1.04 19.09 2.42
C ASP A 75 2.04 17.96 2.60
N GLY A 76 3.33 18.28 2.62
CA GLY A 76 4.40 17.32 2.88
C GLY A 76 4.30 16.63 4.25
N LEU A 77 3.89 17.36 5.29
CA LEU A 77 3.65 16.80 6.61
C LEU A 77 2.42 15.90 6.61
N ASN A 78 1.33 16.30 5.96
CA ASN A 78 0.13 15.48 5.80
C ASN A 78 0.44 14.15 5.10
N GLU A 79 1.31 14.16 4.08
CA GLU A 79 1.78 12.94 3.43
C GLU A 79 2.59 12.04 4.38
N ALA A 80 3.50 12.62 5.18
CA ALA A 80 4.27 11.88 6.19
C ALA A 80 3.37 11.30 7.30
N PHE A 81 2.39 12.06 7.78
CA PHE A 81 1.41 11.63 8.78
C PHE A 81 0.58 10.45 8.26
N ARG A 82 0.06 10.57 7.04
CA ARG A 82 -0.73 9.51 6.40
C ARG A 82 0.08 8.23 6.26
N GLU A 83 1.33 8.34 5.79
CA GLU A 83 2.18 7.18 5.61
C GLU A 83 2.54 6.51 6.95
N LEU A 84 2.77 7.29 8.00
CA LEU A 84 2.97 6.72 9.34
C LEU A 84 1.70 6.05 9.87
N LYS A 85 0.52 6.64 9.64
CA LYS A 85 -0.76 6.04 10.01
C LYS A 85 -0.94 4.68 9.32
N ARG A 86 -0.70 4.60 8.00
CA ARG A 86 -0.69 3.33 7.25
C ARG A 86 0.30 2.33 7.85
N TRP A 87 1.52 2.77 8.17
CA TRP A 87 2.53 1.90 8.78
C TRP A 87 2.06 1.36 10.13
N ASN A 88 1.49 2.20 11.01
CA ASN A 88 0.95 1.77 12.29
C ASN A 88 -0.22 0.80 12.13
N GLU A 89 -1.16 1.06 11.23
CA GLU A 89 -2.32 0.21 10.92
C GLU A 89 -1.92 -1.15 10.34
N LYS A 90 -0.84 -1.21 9.56
CA LYS A 90 -0.24 -2.46 9.07
C LYS A 90 0.39 -3.26 10.21
N HIS A 91 1.23 -2.63 11.02
CA HIS A 91 2.07 -3.33 12.00
C HIS A 91 1.34 -3.66 13.30
N VAL A 92 0.22 -2.99 13.61
CA VAL A 92 -0.59 -3.36 14.77
C VAL A 92 -1.12 -4.80 14.67
N GLN A 93 -1.31 -5.29 13.45
CA GLN A 93 -1.79 -6.64 13.15
C GLN A 93 -0.79 -7.73 13.53
N MET A 94 0.48 -7.37 13.72
CA MET A 94 1.49 -8.31 14.22
C MET A 94 1.21 -8.74 15.66
N PHE A 95 0.45 -7.94 16.42
CA PHE A 95 0.17 -8.18 17.82
C PHE A 95 -1.27 -8.71 17.96
N PRO A 96 -1.48 -10.04 17.97
CA PRO A 96 -2.80 -10.58 18.22
C PRO A 96 -3.32 -10.06 19.57
N GLU A 97 -4.53 -9.52 19.58
CA GLU A 97 -5.27 -9.27 20.82
C GLU A 97 -5.56 -10.64 21.44
N ALA A 98 -4.96 -10.93 22.61
CA ALA A 98 -5.22 -12.21 23.25
C ALA A 98 -6.73 -12.33 23.58
N PRO A 99 -7.42 -13.44 23.21
CA PRO A 99 -8.88 -13.58 23.35
C PRO A 99 -9.40 -13.43 24.79
N LYS A 100 -8.53 -13.65 25.79
CA LYS A 100 -8.82 -13.41 27.22
C LYS A 100 -8.99 -11.92 27.57
N PHE A 101 -8.54 -11.00 26.72
CA PHE A 101 -8.65 -9.55 26.93
C PHE A 101 -9.90 -8.95 26.32
N ALA A 102 -10.46 -9.51 25.25
CA ALA A 102 -11.75 -9.08 24.68
C ALA A 102 -12.90 -9.27 25.68
N LYS A 103 -12.96 -10.41 26.37
CA LYS A 103 -13.95 -10.67 27.44
C LYS A 103 -13.73 -9.82 28.72
N ARG A 104 -12.51 -9.37 28.97
CA ARG A 104 -12.19 -8.45 30.08
C ARG A 104 -12.44 -6.99 29.73
N LYS A 105 -12.35 -6.60 28.45
CA LYS A 105 -12.66 -5.23 27.97
C LYS A 105 -14.12 -4.86 28.25
N ALA A 106 -15.06 -5.80 28.03
CA ALA A 106 -16.46 -5.63 28.38
C ALA A 106 -16.75 -5.58 29.91
N LYS A 107 -15.79 -5.93 30.77
CA LYS A 107 -15.95 -5.97 32.24
C LYS A 107 -15.09 -4.93 32.98
N ILE A 108 -14.12 -4.30 32.30
CA ILE A 108 -13.14 -3.35 32.87
C ILE A 108 -13.29 -1.96 32.22
N GLU A 109 -14.48 -1.60 31.73
CA GLU A 109 -14.80 -0.20 31.45
C GLU A 109 -15.11 0.59 32.74
N CYS A 110 -15.26 -0.09 33.89
CA CYS A 110 -15.55 0.55 35.18
C CYS A 110 -14.35 0.81 36.11
N CYS A 111 -13.13 0.30 35.86
CA CYS A 111 -12.02 0.49 36.81
C CYS A 111 -10.70 0.86 36.13
N ALA A 112 -10.12 1.96 36.62
CA ALA A 112 -8.92 2.63 36.14
C ALA A 112 -7.65 1.73 36.10
N SER A 113 -7.41 1.11 34.95
CA SER A 113 -6.06 0.86 34.42
C SER A 113 -6.20 0.51 32.93
N LYS A 114 -6.25 1.54 32.08
CA LYS A 114 -6.19 1.36 30.62
C LYS A 114 -4.80 0.83 30.28
N ARG A 115 -4.61 -0.49 30.28
CA ARG A 115 -3.41 -1.11 29.70
C ARG A 115 -3.29 -0.61 28.26
N VAL A 116 -2.18 0.03 27.97
CA VAL A 116 -1.83 0.58 26.67
C VAL A 116 -1.98 -0.52 25.61
N HIS A 117 -2.73 -0.24 24.54
CA HIS A 117 -2.93 -1.19 23.44
C HIS A 117 -1.56 -1.63 22.90
N ARG A 118 -1.34 -2.92 22.59
CA ARG A 118 -0.01 -3.40 22.16
C ARG A 118 0.52 -2.67 20.91
N GLY A 119 -0.39 -2.21 20.05
CA GLY A 119 -0.05 -1.35 18.90
C GLY A 119 0.56 0.00 19.28
N GLU A 120 0.30 0.54 20.47
CA GLU A 120 0.89 1.80 20.91
C GLU A 120 2.39 1.69 21.19
N HIS A 121 2.93 0.46 21.34
CA HIS A 121 4.37 0.23 21.44
C HIS A 121 5.09 0.48 20.12
N LEU A 122 4.37 0.49 18.99
CA LEU A 122 4.94 0.85 17.69
C LEU A 122 5.54 2.26 17.67
N ARG A 123 5.05 3.14 18.56
CA ARG A 123 5.60 4.50 18.74
C ARG A 123 7.06 4.51 19.17
N LEU A 124 7.53 3.46 19.84
CA LEU A 124 8.94 3.33 20.21
C LEU A 124 9.84 3.20 18.97
N PHE A 125 9.30 2.68 17.87
CA PHE A 125 10.05 2.40 16.64
C PHE A 125 10.00 3.53 15.61
N HIS A 126 9.27 4.62 15.89
CA HIS A 126 9.13 5.76 14.97
C HIS A 126 10.48 6.36 14.53
N ARG A 127 11.50 6.34 15.40
CA ARG A 127 12.87 6.81 15.07
C ARG A 127 13.61 5.87 14.10
N SER A 128 13.17 4.63 14.02
CA SER A 128 13.74 3.61 13.15
C SER A 128 13.07 3.57 11.77
N ILE A 129 12.12 4.46 11.49
CA ILE A 129 11.51 4.60 10.16
C ILE A 129 12.57 4.96 9.11
N VAL A 130 12.55 4.23 8.01
CA VAL A 130 13.36 4.48 6.82
C VAL A 130 12.45 4.96 5.71
N TRP A 131 12.65 6.19 5.24
CA TRP A 131 11.90 6.77 4.12
C TRP A 131 12.55 6.41 2.79
N ARG A 132 11.75 6.13 1.76
CA ARG A 132 12.29 5.98 0.40
C ARG A 132 12.82 7.30 -0.14
N PRO A 133 13.84 7.26 -1.00
CA PRO A 133 14.31 8.46 -1.69
C PRO A 133 13.15 9.16 -2.41
N PHE A 134 13.17 10.50 -2.39
CA PHE A 134 12.29 11.39 -3.17
C PHE A 134 10.78 11.28 -2.94
N THR A 135 10.31 10.35 -2.10
CA THR A 135 8.88 10.15 -1.81
C THR A 135 8.61 10.16 -0.30
N TYR A 136 7.37 10.44 0.10
CA TYR A 136 6.92 10.29 1.49
C TYR A 136 6.47 8.86 1.79
N TYR A 137 7.09 7.86 1.16
CA TYR A 137 6.73 6.45 1.36
C TYR A 137 7.73 5.79 2.30
N ILE A 138 7.27 5.00 3.26
CA ILE A 138 8.13 4.26 4.18
C ILE A 138 8.64 3.01 3.45
N ASN A 139 9.94 2.76 3.54
CA ASN A 139 10.51 1.48 3.17
C ASN A 139 10.26 0.49 4.31
N ASP A 140 9.16 -0.26 4.19
CA ASP A 140 8.68 -1.22 5.18
C ASP A 140 9.75 -2.27 5.56
N LEU A 141 10.36 -2.93 4.57
CA LEU A 141 11.42 -3.92 4.80
C LEU A 141 12.67 -3.30 5.46
N ALA A 142 13.15 -2.17 4.95
CA ALA A 142 14.33 -1.52 5.51
C ALA A 142 14.07 -1.03 6.95
N THR A 143 12.86 -0.53 7.22
CA THR A 143 12.40 -0.16 8.55
C THR A 143 12.38 -1.37 9.48
N ALA A 144 11.78 -2.48 9.05
CA ALA A 144 11.76 -3.72 9.83
C ALA A 144 13.16 -4.25 10.15
N LYS A 145 14.07 -4.26 9.14
CA LYS A 145 15.48 -4.66 9.33
C LYS A 145 16.20 -3.74 10.33
N LYS A 146 15.98 -2.43 10.24
CA LYS A 146 16.57 -1.44 11.17
C LYS A 146 16.05 -1.63 12.59
N ILE A 147 14.75 -1.87 12.77
CA ILE A 147 14.13 -2.17 14.07
C ILE A 147 14.73 -3.46 14.67
N ILE A 148 14.77 -4.55 13.89
CA ILE A 148 15.34 -5.83 14.34
C ILE A 148 16.78 -5.65 14.84
N LYS A 149 17.59 -4.93 14.06
CA LYS A 149 19.01 -4.73 14.34
C LYS A 149 19.26 -3.84 15.55
N ASN A 150 18.55 -2.72 15.64
CA ASN A 150 18.90 -1.65 16.57
C ASN A 150 18.03 -1.64 17.85
N GLU A 151 16.79 -2.10 17.77
CA GLU A 151 15.80 -1.94 18.84
C GLU A 151 15.37 -3.26 19.48
N CYS A 152 15.54 -4.40 18.78
CA CYS A 152 15.07 -5.71 19.25
C CYS A 152 16.20 -6.64 19.75
N GLY A 153 17.36 -6.10 20.13
CA GLY A 153 18.52 -6.86 20.63
C GLY A 153 18.12 -8.00 21.57
N ASP A 154 17.41 -7.66 22.65
CA ASP A 154 16.99 -8.57 23.71
C ASP A 154 15.51 -9.01 23.61
N TRP A 155 14.88 -8.84 22.44
CA TRP A 155 13.48 -9.21 22.23
C TRP A 155 13.30 -10.25 21.10
N PRO A 156 13.63 -11.54 21.36
CA PRO A 156 13.55 -12.59 20.35
C PRO A 156 12.15 -12.76 19.74
N LEU A 157 11.09 -12.62 20.54
CA LEU A 157 9.72 -12.73 20.05
C LEU A 157 9.42 -11.66 18.98
N MET A 158 9.78 -10.40 19.24
CA MET A 158 9.56 -9.31 18.29
C MET A 158 10.37 -9.51 17.00
N LYS A 159 11.64 -9.95 17.13
CA LYS A 159 12.47 -10.32 15.97
C LYS A 159 11.79 -11.38 15.11
N PHE A 160 11.28 -12.44 15.74
CA PHE A 160 10.58 -13.52 15.07
C PHE A 160 9.31 -13.03 14.35
N GLN A 161 8.50 -12.20 15.01
CA GLN A 161 7.28 -11.64 14.44
C GLN A 161 7.58 -10.79 13.19
N PHE A 162 8.55 -9.87 13.25
CA PHE A 162 8.96 -9.09 12.07
C PHE A 162 9.49 -10.01 10.96
N ALA A 163 10.34 -10.97 11.30
CA ALA A 163 10.90 -11.89 10.32
C ALA A 163 9.83 -12.73 9.61
N CYS A 164 8.79 -13.16 10.33
CA CYS A 164 7.65 -13.86 9.76
C CYS A 164 6.86 -12.99 8.78
N CYS A 165 6.51 -11.77 9.21
CA CYS A 165 5.72 -10.84 8.41
C CYS A 165 6.46 -10.31 7.17
N TYR A 166 7.78 -10.22 7.22
CA TYR A 166 8.64 -9.74 6.13
C TYR A 166 9.37 -10.86 5.39
N ALA A 167 9.05 -12.13 5.67
CA ALA A 167 9.68 -13.31 5.09
C ALA A 167 11.22 -13.25 5.09
N MET A 168 11.81 -12.89 6.25
CA MET A 168 13.26 -12.85 6.44
C MET A 168 13.80 -14.26 6.74
N GLU A 169 13.85 -15.11 5.73
CA GLU A 169 14.21 -16.54 5.87
C GLU A 169 15.55 -16.77 6.55
N ASP A 170 16.58 -16.00 6.17
CA ASP A 170 17.91 -16.09 6.78
C ASP A 170 17.86 -15.93 8.31
N LEU A 171 16.96 -15.08 8.81
CA LEU A 171 16.78 -14.88 10.25
C LEU A 171 15.94 -15.99 10.86
N LEU A 172 14.89 -16.45 10.17
CA LEU A 172 13.98 -17.49 10.65
C LEU A 172 14.64 -18.87 10.76
N GLU A 173 15.59 -19.16 9.88
CA GLU A 173 16.33 -20.42 9.84
C GLU A 173 17.56 -20.43 10.78
N ASP A 174 17.89 -19.30 11.40
CA ASP A 174 19.01 -19.20 12.34
C ASP A 174 18.68 -19.97 13.65
N GLU A 175 19.26 -21.17 13.78
CA GLU A 175 19.11 -22.03 14.96
C GLU A 175 19.75 -21.45 16.23
N PHE A 176 20.69 -20.50 16.12
CA PHE A 176 21.23 -19.80 17.28
C PHE A 176 20.24 -18.75 17.82
N LEU A 177 19.53 -18.06 16.92
CA LEU A 177 18.51 -17.08 17.29
C LEU A 177 17.19 -17.72 17.68
N PHE A 178 16.75 -18.75 16.97
CA PHE A 178 15.43 -19.35 17.14
C PHE A 178 15.50 -20.86 17.29
N ASP A 179 16.24 -21.37 18.28
CA ASP A 179 16.31 -22.81 18.56
C ASP A 179 14.94 -23.50 18.73
N LYS A 180 14.95 -24.84 18.72
CA LYS A 180 13.75 -25.68 18.88
C LYS A 180 12.94 -25.38 20.16
N ILE A 181 13.57 -24.98 21.27
CA ILE A 181 12.90 -24.67 22.54
C ILE A 181 12.18 -23.32 22.43
N ARG A 182 12.84 -22.32 21.84
CA ARG A 182 12.26 -21.00 21.54
C ARG A 182 11.08 -21.13 20.58
N ARG A 183 11.22 -21.90 19.50
CA ARG A 183 10.11 -22.15 18.56
C ARG A 183 8.91 -22.81 19.24
N LYS A 184 9.12 -23.81 20.09
CA LYS A 184 8.04 -24.40 20.93
C LYS A 184 7.38 -23.37 21.84
N THR A 185 8.16 -22.44 22.41
CA THR A 185 7.64 -21.37 23.27
C THR A 185 6.84 -20.36 22.47
N PHE A 186 7.34 -19.95 21.30
CA PHE A 186 6.62 -19.06 20.37
C PHE A 186 5.33 -19.68 19.89
N LYS A 187 5.32 -20.97 19.56
CA LYS A 187 4.10 -21.70 19.21
C LYS A 187 3.01 -21.54 20.26
N LYS A 188 3.34 -21.76 21.54
CA LYS A 188 2.38 -21.54 22.64
C LYS A 188 1.87 -20.11 22.78
N GLN A 189 2.64 -19.11 22.32
CA GLN A 189 2.30 -17.69 22.44
C GLN A 189 1.60 -17.12 21.19
N LEU A 190 1.82 -17.72 20.02
CA LEU A 190 1.53 -17.15 18.71
C LEU A 190 0.69 -18.06 17.79
N ASP A 191 0.32 -19.28 18.21
CA ASP A 191 -0.31 -20.30 17.34
C ASP A 191 -1.59 -19.82 16.62
N ASP A 192 -2.31 -18.89 17.23
CA ASP A 192 -3.57 -18.37 16.70
C ASP A 192 -3.36 -17.43 15.48
N HIS A 193 -2.15 -16.93 15.27
CA HIS A 193 -1.85 -16.01 14.18
C HIS A 193 -1.36 -16.76 12.94
N CYS A 194 -2.10 -16.67 11.85
CA CYS A 194 -1.86 -17.43 10.61
C CYS A 194 -0.41 -17.36 10.10
N ALA A 195 0.22 -16.18 10.07
CA ALA A 195 1.61 -16.04 9.60
C ALA A 195 2.62 -16.77 10.51
N TYR A 196 2.43 -16.71 11.83
CA TYR A 196 3.37 -17.32 12.78
C TYR A 196 3.19 -18.83 12.83
N ASN A 197 1.94 -19.30 12.82
CA ASN A 197 1.62 -20.72 12.72
C ASN A 197 2.24 -21.34 11.46
N PHE A 198 2.08 -20.68 10.31
CA PHE A 198 2.70 -21.10 9.05
C PHE A 198 4.21 -21.26 9.15
N TRP A 199 4.92 -20.21 9.60
CA TRP A 199 6.38 -20.28 9.71
C TRP A 199 6.82 -21.32 10.73
N LEU A 200 6.18 -21.39 11.89
CA LEU A 200 6.51 -22.41 12.90
C LEU A 200 6.28 -23.83 12.39
N ARG A 201 5.22 -24.07 11.62
CA ARG A 201 4.95 -25.38 10.98
C ARG A 201 6.05 -25.76 9.99
N VAL A 202 6.47 -24.82 9.16
CA VAL A 202 7.51 -25.03 8.15
C VAL A 202 8.90 -25.17 8.76
N LEU A 203 9.21 -24.40 9.81
CA LEU A 203 10.48 -24.48 10.55
C LEU A 203 10.58 -25.74 11.41
N ASP A 204 9.44 -26.30 11.87
CA ASP A 204 9.39 -27.59 12.56
C ASP A 204 9.67 -28.76 11.62
N ASN A 205 9.22 -28.67 10.35
CA ASN A 205 9.43 -29.70 9.33
C ASN A 205 9.53 -29.10 7.91
N ARG A 206 10.71 -29.17 7.29
CA ARG A 206 10.96 -28.62 5.95
C ARG A 206 10.13 -29.30 4.85
N GLU A 207 9.71 -30.55 5.01
CA GLU A 207 8.83 -31.22 4.04
C GLU A 207 7.44 -30.54 3.93
N GLU A 208 7.05 -29.74 4.91
CA GLU A 208 5.77 -29.03 4.88
C GLU A 208 5.67 -28.05 3.70
N TRP A 209 6.79 -27.51 3.20
CA TRP A 209 6.78 -26.71 1.96
C TRP A 209 6.14 -27.49 0.80
N HIS A 210 6.57 -28.73 0.57
CA HIS A 210 6.00 -29.56 -0.51
C HIS A 210 4.54 -29.92 -0.26
N ARG A 211 4.15 -30.12 1.01
CA ARG A 211 2.77 -30.47 1.36
C ARG A 211 1.79 -29.32 1.19
N LEU A 212 2.25 -28.08 1.39
CA LEU A 212 1.43 -26.87 1.29
C LEU A 212 1.25 -26.40 -0.17
N TYR A 213 2.27 -26.57 -1.02
CA TYR A 213 2.32 -26.02 -2.38
C TYR A 213 1.88 -26.97 -3.50
N ARG A 214 1.21 -28.07 -3.16
CA ARG A 214 0.73 -29.11 -4.09
C ARG A 214 0.21 -28.54 -5.42
N PRO A 215 1.02 -28.58 -6.51
CA PRO A 215 0.71 -27.90 -7.77
C PRO A 215 -0.34 -28.65 -8.59
N ASP A 216 -0.54 -29.94 -8.28
CA ASP A 216 -1.59 -30.81 -8.83
C ASP A 216 -2.99 -30.36 -8.43
N ARG A 217 -3.13 -29.54 -7.39
CA ARG A 217 -4.43 -29.10 -6.87
C ARG A 217 -4.79 -27.72 -7.42
N ILE A 218 -6.05 -27.57 -7.78
CA ILE A 218 -6.62 -26.24 -8.11
C ILE A 218 -6.68 -25.36 -6.85
N LEU A 219 -7.00 -25.97 -5.70
CA LEU A 219 -7.13 -25.27 -4.43
C LEU A 219 -5.86 -25.37 -3.59
N VAL A 220 -5.46 -24.23 -3.04
CA VAL A 220 -4.33 -24.09 -2.13
C VAL A 220 -4.70 -24.56 -0.72
N ASP A 221 -3.72 -25.10 0.02
CA ASP A 221 -3.90 -25.49 1.41
C ASP A 221 -4.47 -24.35 2.26
N GLN A 222 -5.37 -24.67 3.20
CA GLN A 222 -6.04 -23.68 4.02
C GLN A 222 -5.05 -22.82 4.83
N CYS A 223 -3.97 -23.42 5.35
CA CYS A 223 -2.94 -22.70 6.09
C CYS A 223 -2.29 -21.64 5.20
N LEU A 224 -1.88 -22.05 3.99
CA LEU A 224 -1.25 -21.15 3.02
C LEU A 224 -2.22 -20.05 2.57
N LEU A 225 -3.49 -20.37 2.32
CA LEU A 225 -4.53 -19.40 1.96
C LEU A 225 -4.76 -18.35 3.06
N GLN A 226 -4.76 -18.73 4.35
CA GLN A 226 -4.91 -17.77 5.44
C GLN A 226 -3.72 -16.80 5.51
N VAL A 227 -2.50 -17.28 5.27
CA VAL A 227 -1.31 -16.42 5.26
C VAL A 227 -1.35 -15.47 4.08
N PHE A 228 -1.74 -15.93 2.89
CA PHE A 228 -1.96 -15.06 1.73
C PHE A 228 -3.01 -14.00 2.02
N ARG A 229 -4.16 -14.38 2.59
CA ARG A 229 -5.21 -13.44 2.98
C ARG A 229 -4.66 -12.36 3.90
N PHE A 230 -3.93 -12.75 4.94
CA PHE A 230 -3.33 -11.81 5.88
C PHE A 230 -2.31 -10.90 5.19
N ALA A 231 -1.38 -11.48 4.44
CA ALA A 231 -0.28 -10.75 3.82
C ALA A 231 -0.78 -9.76 2.75
N MET A 232 -1.75 -10.17 1.93
CA MET A 232 -2.37 -9.31 0.93
C MET A 232 -3.24 -8.24 1.56
N PHE A 233 -4.03 -8.58 2.57
CA PHE A 233 -4.96 -7.63 3.17
C PHE A 233 -4.23 -6.48 3.90
N TYR A 234 -3.09 -6.78 4.54
CA TYR A 234 -2.30 -5.80 5.29
C TYR A 234 -1.01 -5.35 4.58
N GLY A 235 -0.80 -5.76 3.33
CA GLY A 235 0.30 -5.23 2.52
C GLY A 235 1.69 -5.71 2.91
N TYR A 236 1.84 -6.93 3.44
CA TYR A 236 3.14 -7.57 3.65
C TYR A 236 3.68 -8.10 2.32
N PHE A 237 4.18 -7.18 1.49
CA PHE A 237 4.62 -7.44 0.13
C PHE A 237 5.67 -8.55 0.03
N GLU A 238 6.67 -8.54 0.92
CA GLU A 238 7.76 -9.51 0.91
C GLU A 238 7.25 -10.92 1.16
N LEU A 239 6.30 -11.07 2.09
CA LEU A 239 5.64 -12.34 2.38
C LEU A 239 4.75 -12.77 1.20
N VAL A 240 3.97 -11.86 0.61
CA VAL A 240 3.18 -12.19 -0.59
C VAL A 240 4.09 -12.68 -1.70
N ARG A 241 5.17 -11.95 -2.02
CA ARG A 241 6.12 -12.30 -3.07
C ARG A 241 6.73 -13.67 -2.82
N ARG A 242 7.23 -13.91 -1.61
CA ARG A 242 7.85 -15.18 -1.25
C ARG A 242 6.88 -16.35 -1.37
N LEU A 243 5.63 -16.15 -0.96
CA LEU A 243 4.64 -17.20 -1.05
C LEU A 243 4.16 -17.42 -2.49
N TRP A 244 4.08 -16.36 -3.30
CA TRP A 244 3.59 -16.35 -4.68
C TRP A 244 4.43 -17.25 -5.59
N ASP A 245 5.75 -17.20 -5.44
CA ASP A 245 6.71 -17.93 -6.30
C ASP A 245 6.57 -19.46 -6.24
N GLY A 246 5.94 -19.99 -5.18
CA GLY A 246 5.68 -21.43 -5.06
C GLY A 246 4.38 -21.91 -5.72
N LEU A 247 3.49 -21.01 -6.12
CA LEU A 247 2.16 -21.35 -6.65
C LEU A 247 2.18 -21.63 -8.15
N ALA A 248 1.34 -22.57 -8.60
CA ALA A 248 1.03 -22.74 -10.01
C ALA A 248 0.17 -21.58 -10.57
N GLU A 249 0.21 -21.32 -11.88
CA GLU A 249 -0.47 -20.16 -12.48
C GLU A 249 -1.99 -20.11 -12.22
N ASN A 250 -2.66 -21.26 -12.25
CA ASN A 250 -4.09 -21.37 -11.92
C ASN A 250 -4.38 -21.00 -10.45
N GLN A 251 -3.51 -21.36 -9.53
CA GLN A 251 -3.61 -20.99 -8.11
C GLN A 251 -3.32 -19.50 -7.91
N GLN A 252 -2.33 -18.96 -8.62
CA GLN A 252 -2.00 -17.54 -8.63
C GLN A 252 -3.19 -16.70 -9.10
N GLU A 253 -3.82 -17.08 -10.22
CA GLU A 253 -5.04 -16.43 -10.72
C GLU A 253 -6.17 -16.49 -9.69
N ALA A 254 -6.48 -17.68 -9.17
CA ALA A 254 -7.59 -17.87 -8.25
C ALA A 254 -7.43 -17.04 -6.96
N ILE A 255 -6.25 -17.09 -6.33
CA ILE A 255 -5.96 -16.33 -5.10
C ILE A 255 -5.92 -14.83 -5.40
N GLY A 256 -5.22 -14.43 -6.47
CA GLY A 256 -5.07 -13.02 -6.80
C GLY A 256 -6.41 -12.37 -7.12
N PHE A 257 -7.26 -13.02 -7.92
CA PHE A 257 -8.59 -12.51 -8.25
C PHE A 257 -9.51 -12.43 -7.04
N LEU A 258 -9.43 -13.41 -6.13
CA LEU A 258 -10.21 -13.41 -4.89
C LEU A 258 -9.96 -12.16 -4.04
N TYR A 259 -8.71 -11.68 -3.98
CA TYR A 259 -8.34 -10.54 -3.15
C TYR A 259 -8.21 -9.21 -3.90
N TRP A 260 -8.13 -9.23 -5.23
CA TRP A 260 -7.90 -8.05 -6.07
C TRP A 260 -8.87 -6.90 -5.78
N LYS A 261 -10.17 -7.18 -5.74
CA LYS A 261 -11.21 -6.17 -5.45
C LYS A 261 -10.95 -5.44 -4.12
N LYS A 262 -10.54 -6.18 -3.08
CA LYS A 262 -10.27 -5.61 -1.76
C LYS A 262 -9.03 -4.74 -1.74
N ILE A 263 -8.00 -5.16 -2.49
CA ILE A 263 -6.75 -4.39 -2.68
C ILE A 263 -7.05 -3.10 -3.44
N CYS A 264 -7.82 -3.17 -4.52
CA CYS A 264 -8.28 -1.99 -5.25
C CYS A 264 -9.12 -1.06 -4.39
N PHE A 265 -10.00 -1.60 -3.54
CA PHE A 265 -10.83 -0.79 -2.66
C PHE A 265 -10.01 -0.03 -1.61
N ARG A 266 -8.98 -0.66 -1.02
CA ARG A 266 -8.09 0.01 -0.07
C ARG A 266 -7.12 0.97 -0.74
N ALA A 267 -6.44 0.52 -1.79
CA ALA A 267 -5.40 1.27 -2.52
C ALA A 267 -4.33 1.88 -1.59
N GLU A 268 -3.92 1.14 -0.55
CA GLU A 268 -2.96 1.61 0.46
C GLU A 268 -1.53 1.10 0.20
N HIS A 269 -1.40 -0.08 -0.40
CA HIS A 269 -0.13 -0.82 -0.49
C HIS A 269 0.40 -0.85 -1.92
N ARG A 270 1.08 0.22 -2.33
CA ARG A 270 1.57 0.47 -3.71
C ARG A 270 2.32 -0.70 -4.34
N GLU A 271 3.30 -1.25 -3.63
CA GLU A 271 4.12 -2.36 -4.16
C GLU A 271 3.31 -3.64 -4.37
N LEU A 272 2.41 -3.94 -3.44
CA LEU A 272 1.53 -5.08 -3.56
C LEU A 272 0.55 -4.90 -4.74
N THR A 273 -0.04 -3.71 -4.87
CA THR A 273 -0.93 -3.38 -5.99
C THR A 273 -0.20 -3.54 -7.32
N ARG A 274 1.01 -3.00 -7.44
CA ARG A 274 1.83 -3.10 -8.66
C ARG A 274 2.19 -4.54 -9.00
N PHE A 275 2.73 -5.26 -8.01
CA PHE A 275 3.10 -6.65 -8.18
C PHE A 275 1.93 -7.51 -8.65
N LEU A 276 0.77 -7.40 -7.98
CA LEU A 276 -0.40 -8.19 -8.36
C LEU A 276 -0.98 -7.75 -9.70
N CYS A 277 -1.00 -6.45 -9.99
CA CYS A 277 -1.44 -5.96 -11.29
C CYS A 277 -0.61 -6.57 -12.43
N GLU A 278 0.71 -6.49 -12.33
CA GLU A 278 1.61 -7.02 -13.36
C GLU A 278 1.45 -8.52 -13.54
N ARG A 279 1.40 -9.29 -12.44
CA ARG A 279 1.29 -10.75 -12.49
C ARG A 279 -0.07 -11.19 -13.02
N LEU A 280 -1.15 -10.62 -12.51
CA LEU A 280 -2.50 -11.02 -12.90
C LEU A 280 -2.86 -10.55 -14.31
N CYS A 281 -2.39 -9.39 -14.75
CA CYS A 281 -2.58 -8.97 -16.14
C CYS A 281 -1.81 -9.82 -17.14
N ARG A 282 -0.68 -10.43 -16.75
CA ARG A 282 0.02 -11.41 -17.58
C ARG A 282 -0.75 -12.72 -17.69
N ILE A 283 -1.38 -13.17 -16.61
CA ILE A 283 -2.14 -14.42 -16.59
C ILE A 283 -3.48 -14.27 -17.31
N ASN A 284 -4.28 -13.27 -16.93
CA ASN A 284 -5.61 -13.05 -17.50
C ASN A 284 -5.96 -11.55 -17.58
N PRO A 285 -5.56 -10.86 -18.67
CA PRO A 285 -5.78 -9.43 -18.83
C PRO A 285 -7.27 -9.07 -18.89
N GLN A 286 -8.09 -9.89 -19.56
CA GLN A 286 -9.52 -9.62 -19.71
C GLN A 286 -10.27 -9.76 -18.38
N GLY A 287 -9.94 -10.79 -17.60
CA GLY A 287 -10.44 -10.98 -16.24
C GLY A 287 -10.10 -9.79 -15.36
N MET A 288 -8.85 -9.33 -15.41
CA MET A 288 -8.40 -8.14 -14.67
C MET A 288 -9.18 -6.88 -15.05
N ILE A 289 -9.37 -6.60 -16.34
CA ILE A 289 -10.12 -5.42 -16.80
C ILE A 289 -11.57 -5.47 -16.31
N ARG A 290 -12.23 -6.64 -16.35
CA ARG A 290 -13.60 -6.82 -15.83
C ARG A 290 -13.70 -6.63 -14.32
N LEU A 291 -12.83 -7.29 -13.56
CA LEU A 291 -12.84 -7.22 -12.09
C LEU A 291 -12.48 -5.82 -11.55
N THR A 292 -11.64 -5.10 -12.27
CA THR A 292 -11.16 -3.78 -11.84
C THR A 292 -12.21 -2.69 -12.08
N TRP A 293 -12.98 -2.78 -13.17
CA TRP A 293 -13.90 -1.72 -13.60
C TRP A 293 -14.88 -1.28 -12.52
N ASP A 294 -15.62 -2.21 -11.93
CA ASP A 294 -16.64 -1.87 -10.93
C ASP A 294 -16.04 -1.18 -9.70
N SER A 295 -14.86 -1.65 -9.28
CA SER A 295 -14.16 -1.09 -8.12
C SER A 295 -13.56 0.29 -8.42
N PHE A 296 -13.05 0.47 -9.64
CA PHE A 296 -12.52 1.74 -10.13
C PHE A 296 -13.61 2.77 -10.29
N TYR A 297 -14.65 2.46 -11.07
CA TYR A 297 -15.69 3.42 -11.40
C TYR A 297 -16.54 3.78 -10.17
N TYR A 298 -16.71 2.87 -9.21
CA TYR A 298 -17.26 3.22 -7.90
C TYR A 298 -16.47 4.32 -7.18
N LYS A 299 -15.13 4.27 -7.24
CA LYS A 299 -14.27 5.32 -6.67
C LYS A 299 -14.36 6.62 -7.45
N VAL A 300 -14.40 6.55 -8.78
CA VAL A 300 -14.64 7.73 -9.62
C VAL A 300 -15.96 8.38 -9.20
N TYR A 301 -17.04 7.62 -9.14
CA TYR A 301 -18.34 8.12 -8.69
C TYR A 301 -18.26 8.80 -7.30
N LYS A 302 -17.54 8.22 -6.34
CA LYS A 302 -17.33 8.82 -5.02
C LYS A 302 -16.51 10.12 -5.03
N THR A 303 -15.77 10.41 -6.10
CA THR A 303 -15.15 11.73 -6.32
C THR A 303 -16.05 12.70 -7.07
N LEU A 304 -17.09 12.21 -7.74
CA LEU A 304 -18.11 13.06 -8.39
C LEU A 304 -19.19 13.50 -7.39
N ASP A 305 -19.52 12.63 -6.44
CA ASP A 305 -20.57 12.81 -5.44
C ASP A 305 -20.19 13.89 -4.42
N GLU A 306 -20.88 15.03 -4.51
CA GLU A 306 -20.70 16.18 -3.62
C GLU A 306 -21.49 16.02 -2.32
N ASP A 307 -22.53 15.18 -2.34
CA ASP A 307 -23.50 15.06 -1.27
C ASP A 307 -23.10 13.95 -0.28
N GLY A 308 -22.90 14.34 0.99
CA GLY A 308 -22.75 13.39 2.10
C GLY A 308 -21.34 12.87 2.38
N LEU A 309 -20.31 13.37 1.69
CA LEU A 309 -18.90 13.10 2.04
C LEU A 309 -18.24 14.32 2.66
N THR A 310 -17.40 14.09 3.66
CA THR A 310 -16.53 15.13 4.21
C THR A 310 -15.38 15.46 3.24
N PRO A 311 -14.78 16.66 3.31
CA PRO A 311 -13.62 17.02 2.49
C PRO A 311 -12.44 16.04 2.65
N GLU A 312 -12.27 15.46 3.84
CA GLU A 312 -11.24 14.45 4.10
C GLU A 312 -11.51 13.15 3.33
N GLU A 313 -12.76 12.68 3.30
CA GLU A 313 -13.16 11.48 2.56
C GLU A 313 -13.06 11.67 1.05
N GLN A 314 -13.39 12.86 0.54
CA GLN A 314 -13.21 13.20 -0.88
C GLN A 314 -11.73 13.15 -1.28
N LEU A 315 -10.87 13.77 -0.47
CA LEU A 315 -9.42 13.76 -0.70
C LEU A 315 -8.84 12.34 -0.60
N ASP A 316 -9.31 11.53 0.35
CA ASP A 316 -8.92 10.11 0.46
C ASP A 316 -9.33 9.30 -0.77
N ASN A 317 -10.56 9.48 -1.26
CA ASN A 317 -11.02 8.81 -2.48
C ASN A 317 -10.20 9.22 -3.71
N PHE A 318 -9.87 10.51 -3.85
CA PHE A 318 -9.01 11.00 -4.92
C PHE A 318 -7.61 10.39 -4.86
N ARG A 319 -6.98 10.38 -3.67
CA ARG A 319 -5.66 9.76 -3.46
C ARG A 319 -5.65 8.26 -3.76
N LYS A 320 -6.75 7.57 -3.47
CA LYS A 320 -6.90 6.15 -3.83
C LYS A 320 -6.96 5.97 -5.34
N LEU A 321 -7.61 6.88 -6.09
CA LEU A 321 -7.57 6.85 -7.56
C LEU A 321 -6.15 7.09 -8.10
N GLU A 322 -5.44 8.09 -7.59
CA GLU A 322 -4.03 8.34 -7.92
C GLU A 322 -3.19 7.08 -7.68
N CYS A 323 -3.27 6.52 -6.47
CA CYS A 323 -2.50 5.35 -6.09
C CYS A 323 -2.76 4.15 -7.01
N LEU A 324 -4.00 3.94 -7.46
CA LEU A 324 -4.32 2.87 -8.40
C LEU A 324 -3.70 3.13 -9.78
N LEU A 325 -3.91 4.32 -10.35
CA LEU A 325 -3.43 4.65 -11.69
C LEU A 325 -1.89 4.72 -11.78
N GLU A 326 -1.23 5.15 -10.71
CA GLU A 326 0.24 5.15 -10.62
C GLU A 326 0.84 3.74 -10.56
N ASN A 327 0.09 2.76 -10.03
CA ASN A 327 0.63 1.43 -9.72
C ASN A 327 0.05 0.32 -10.60
N TRP A 328 -0.92 0.61 -11.47
CA TRP A 328 -1.34 -0.33 -12.49
C TRP A 328 -0.36 -0.37 -13.66
N CYS A 329 -0.27 -1.53 -14.31
CA CYS A 329 0.44 -1.64 -15.57
C CYS A 329 -0.29 -0.86 -16.67
N ASP A 330 0.46 -0.45 -17.70
CA ASP A 330 -0.05 0.35 -18.81
C ASP A 330 -1.28 -0.27 -19.46
N HIS A 331 -1.24 -1.58 -19.69
CA HIS A 331 -2.34 -2.29 -20.34
C HIS A 331 -3.65 -2.18 -19.55
N LEU A 332 -3.62 -2.41 -18.22
CA LEU A 332 -4.83 -2.30 -17.40
C LEU A 332 -5.31 -0.85 -17.34
N ARG A 333 -4.38 0.09 -17.10
CA ARG A 333 -4.67 1.52 -16.98
C ARG A 333 -5.31 2.09 -18.24
N SER A 334 -4.70 1.88 -19.41
CA SER A 334 -5.23 2.33 -20.69
C SER A 334 -6.58 1.67 -21.01
N SER A 335 -6.74 0.38 -20.69
CA SER A 335 -8.00 -0.34 -20.93
C SER A 335 -9.14 0.15 -20.04
N ILE A 336 -8.85 0.44 -18.77
CA ILE A 336 -9.84 0.94 -17.80
C ILE A 336 -10.26 2.38 -18.14
N LEU A 337 -9.32 3.26 -18.48
CA LEU A 337 -9.65 4.65 -18.83
C LEU A 337 -10.44 4.77 -20.15
N ALA A 338 -10.20 3.86 -21.11
CA ALA A 338 -10.95 3.82 -22.37
C ALA A 338 -12.29 3.09 -22.28
N ARG A 339 -12.58 2.41 -21.17
CA ARG A 339 -13.77 1.57 -21.01
C ARG A 339 -15.06 2.38 -21.07
N GLU A 340 -16.11 1.74 -21.59
CA GLU A 340 -17.44 2.33 -21.77
C GLU A 340 -17.40 3.68 -22.52
N ASN A 341 -16.56 3.76 -23.56
CA ASN A 341 -16.32 4.99 -24.34
C ASN A 341 -15.82 6.15 -23.46
N PHE A 342 -14.75 5.94 -22.71
CA PHE A 342 -14.13 6.95 -21.86
C PHE A 342 -15.06 7.52 -20.78
N ARG A 343 -15.98 6.69 -20.26
CA ARG A 343 -17.03 7.13 -19.32
C ARG A 343 -16.51 7.90 -18.12
N ALA A 344 -15.45 7.41 -17.48
CA ALA A 344 -14.84 8.08 -16.32
C ALA A 344 -14.36 9.51 -16.65
N ILE A 345 -13.87 9.73 -17.87
CA ILE A 345 -13.38 11.03 -18.34
C ILE A 345 -14.55 11.95 -18.69
N THR A 346 -15.55 11.42 -19.39
CA THR A 346 -16.73 12.22 -19.74
C THR A 346 -17.53 12.63 -18.51
N ASP A 347 -17.62 11.77 -17.49
CA ASP A 347 -18.34 12.07 -16.27
C ASP A 347 -17.57 13.07 -15.40
N THR A 348 -16.26 12.91 -15.22
CA THR A 348 -15.46 13.94 -14.53
C THR A 348 -15.54 15.31 -15.21
N PHE A 349 -15.63 15.33 -16.55
CA PHE A 349 -15.90 16.57 -17.29
C PHE A 349 -17.32 17.11 -17.00
N LEU A 350 -18.35 16.28 -17.09
CA LEU A 350 -19.76 16.65 -16.89
C LEU A 350 -20.06 17.21 -15.50
N TYR A 351 -19.43 16.62 -14.47
CA TYR A 351 -19.56 17.02 -13.06
C TYR A 351 -18.54 18.09 -12.65
N ASN A 352 -17.80 18.66 -13.61
CA ASN A 352 -16.82 19.73 -13.36
C ASN A 352 -15.77 19.38 -12.29
N ARG A 353 -15.10 18.23 -12.42
CA ARG A 353 -14.05 17.74 -11.51
C ARG A 353 -12.66 17.91 -12.12
N PRO A 354 -12.03 19.10 -12.05
CA PRO A 354 -10.78 19.38 -12.76
C PRO A 354 -9.61 18.50 -12.32
N GLU A 355 -9.50 18.16 -11.03
CA GLU A 355 -8.40 17.36 -10.50
C GLU A 355 -8.44 15.93 -11.04
N ALA A 356 -9.61 15.28 -10.93
CA ALA A 356 -9.81 13.92 -11.45
C ALA A 356 -9.73 13.88 -12.97
N PHE A 357 -10.25 14.90 -13.65
CA PHE A 357 -10.12 15.03 -15.09
C PHE A 357 -8.65 15.14 -15.51
N SER A 358 -7.88 16.04 -14.89
CA SER A 358 -6.43 16.17 -15.16
C SER A 358 -5.69 14.85 -14.95
N LEU A 359 -5.94 14.20 -13.82
CA LEU A 359 -5.32 12.93 -13.46
C LEU A 359 -5.54 11.87 -14.54
N PHE A 360 -6.76 11.75 -15.08
CA PHE A 360 -7.04 10.76 -16.11
C PHE A 360 -6.35 11.08 -17.44
N LEU A 361 -6.27 12.36 -17.81
CA LEU A 361 -5.60 12.80 -19.02
C LEU A 361 -4.08 12.54 -18.99
N ASP A 362 -3.47 12.55 -17.81
CA ASP A 362 -2.03 12.28 -17.67
C ASP A 362 -1.65 10.86 -18.12
N TYR A 363 -2.59 9.93 -18.05
CA TYR A 363 -2.40 8.50 -18.36
C TYR A 363 -2.98 8.03 -19.69
N LEU A 364 -3.55 8.93 -20.49
CA LEU A 364 -4.00 8.60 -21.83
C LEU A 364 -2.86 8.71 -22.85
N ASP A 365 -2.80 7.76 -23.78
CA ASP A 365 -1.93 7.89 -24.95
C ASP A 365 -2.51 8.89 -25.97
N ARG A 366 -1.71 9.24 -26.98
CA ARG A 366 -2.07 10.22 -28.02
C ARG A 366 -3.38 9.88 -28.74
N HIS A 367 -3.59 8.61 -29.07
CA HIS A 367 -4.78 8.18 -29.81
C HIS A 367 -6.01 8.20 -28.89
N GLN A 368 -5.86 7.76 -27.64
CA GLN A 368 -6.90 7.83 -26.62
C GLN A 368 -7.31 9.27 -26.31
N LEU A 369 -6.36 10.20 -26.23
CA LEU A 369 -6.65 11.63 -26.04
C LEU A 369 -7.47 12.21 -27.19
N GLY A 370 -7.15 11.86 -28.44
CA GLY A 370 -7.94 12.28 -29.60
C GLY A 370 -9.41 11.84 -29.48
N ARG A 371 -9.63 10.56 -29.14
CA ARG A 371 -10.98 10.00 -28.99
C ARG A 371 -11.73 10.55 -27.77
N ALA A 372 -11.05 10.71 -26.64
CA ALA A 372 -11.63 11.32 -25.45
C ALA A 372 -12.06 12.77 -25.71
N ARG A 373 -11.24 13.53 -26.45
CA ARG A 373 -11.54 14.89 -26.87
C ARG A 373 -12.79 14.97 -27.72
N GLU A 374 -12.98 14.10 -28.71
CA GLU A 374 -14.20 14.09 -29.53
C GLU A 374 -15.48 13.92 -28.70
N LEU A 375 -15.40 13.19 -27.59
CA LEU A 375 -16.53 13.02 -26.67
C LEU A 375 -16.73 14.25 -25.79
N VAL A 376 -15.65 14.81 -25.26
CA VAL A 376 -15.66 16.07 -24.48
C VAL A 376 -16.20 17.23 -25.32
N ASP A 377 -15.75 17.37 -26.58
CA ASP A 377 -16.21 18.40 -27.51
C ASP A 377 -17.73 18.28 -27.76
N ARG A 378 -18.24 17.05 -27.95
CA ARG A 378 -19.68 16.80 -28.08
C ARG A 378 -20.50 17.21 -26.85
N VAL A 379 -19.96 17.01 -25.65
CA VAL A 379 -20.62 17.45 -24.39
C VAL A 379 -20.56 18.96 -24.25
N TYR A 380 -19.40 19.56 -24.51
CA TYR A 380 -19.18 21.01 -24.45
C TYR A 380 -20.10 21.76 -25.42
N ASP A 381 -20.25 21.29 -26.65
CA ASP A 381 -21.11 21.93 -27.65
C ASP A 381 -22.59 21.99 -27.21
N ARG A 382 -23.03 21.05 -26.38
CA ARG A 382 -24.38 21.04 -25.80
C ARG A 382 -24.50 21.95 -24.57
N LYS A 383 -23.41 22.20 -23.85
CA LYS A 383 -23.40 22.92 -22.56
C LYS A 383 -22.24 23.93 -22.55
N ARG A 384 -22.37 25.04 -23.27
CA ARG A 384 -21.30 26.05 -23.41
C ARG A 384 -21.18 26.95 -22.17
N THR A 385 -20.60 26.42 -21.09
CA THR A 385 -20.29 27.17 -19.87
C THR A 385 -18.81 27.54 -19.80
N LYS A 386 -18.47 28.50 -18.93
CA LYS A 386 -17.07 28.95 -18.75
C LYS A 386 -16.23 27.85 -18.11
N GLU A 387 -16.78 27.12 -17.15
CA GLU A 387 -16.12 26.02 -16.44
C GLU A 387 -15.74 24.90 -17.42
N PHE A 388 -16.65 24.53 -18.33
CA PHE A 388 -16.36 23.52 -19.34
C PHE A 388 -15.38 23.99 -20.39
N LYS A 389 -15.31 25.31 -20.65
CA LYS A 389 -14.27 25.87 -21.52
C LYS A 389 -12.88 25.65 -20.91
N ASP A 390 -12.71 25.84 -19.61
CA ASP A 390 -11.43 25.66 -18.92
C ASP A 390 -11.01 24.18 -18.91
N LEU A 391 -11.91 23.26 -18.58
CA LEU A 391 -11.65 21.82 -18.67
C LEU A 391 -11.31 21.38 -20.10
N ARG A 392 -12.02 21.90 -21.09
CA ARG A 392 -11.73 21.64 -22.51
C ARG A 392 -10.33 22.13 -22.89
N GLN A 393 -9.85 23.24 -22.34
CA GLN A 393 -8.47 23.69 -22.57
C GLN A 393 -7.44 22.73 -21.96
N MET A 394 -7.74 22.03 -20.87
CA MET A 394 -6.81 21.06 -20.28
C MET A 394 -6.52 19.90 -21.23
N ILE A 395 -7.55 19.31 -21.86
CA ILE A 395 -7.36 18.22 -22.82
C ILE A 395 -6.63 18.68 -24.09
N LEU A 396 -6.88 19.91 -24.54
CA LEU A 396 -6.16 20.50 -25.68
C LEU A 396 -4.67 20.70 -25.37
N ARG A 397 -4.34 21.25 -24.20
CA ARG A 397 -2.95 21.43 -23.76
C ARG A 397 -2.25 20.09 -23.59
N ARG A 398 -2.93 19.08 -23.00
CA ARG A 398 -2.35 17.76 -22.85
C ARG A 398 -2.03 17.12 -24.20
N GLN A 399 -2.93 17.26 -25.18
CA GLN A 399 -2.70 16.76 -26.54
C GLN A 399 -1.49 17.42 -27.22
N GLN A 400 -1.21 18.70 -26.93
CA GLN A 400 -0.05 19.42 -27.46
C GLN A 400 1.28 19.06 -26.77
N THR A 401 1.25 18.44 -25.58
CA THR A 401 2.46 18.15 -24.78
C THR A 401 2.94 16.70 -24.89
N ILE A 402 2.21 15.84 -25.62
CA ILE A 402 2.57 14.44 -25.89
C ILE A 402 3.16 14.31 -27.32
N GLU A 403 3.80 15.37 -27.83
CA GLU A 403 4.48 15.35 -29.14
C GLU A 403 5.67 14.38 -29.19
#